data_AF-B1G763-F1
#
_entry.id   AF-B1G763-F1
#
_cell.length_a   1.000
_cell.length_b   1.000
_cell.length_c   1.000
_cell.angle_alpha   90.00
_cell.angle_beta   90.00
_cell.angle_gamma   90.00
#
_symmetry.space_group_name_H-M   'P 1'
#
loop_
_entity.id
_entity.type
_entity.pdbx_description
1 polymer ?
#
loop_
_entity_poly.entity_id
_entity_poly.type
_entity_poly.pdbx_seq_one_letter_code
_entity_poly.pdbx_strand_id
1 'polypeptide(L)'
;MKLSLSNTIRTAALASGLLCAAALIPQAHAAGDDSMSGIHAGDVIVRLRAISIMPSVSTTGTLSTLNTDVNNAIVPELDLTYMIRDYLGVELILGTSRHQLTSSIGPLGGVNVLPPTLLLQYHFNHAGRVRPYVGAGLNYTLFYNNGLHAGGQPVSIRNHSFGPALQAGVDVQVTKTLFVNADIKKIWMHTDASLGGQPLGRVSIDPVVVGLGVGMRF
;
A
#
# COMPACT_ATOMS: atom_id res chain seq x y z
N MET A 1 -29.18 31.37 3.10
CA MET A 1 -29.75 30.52 2.04
C MET A 1 -28.96 29.21 2.04
N LYS A 2 -29.58 28.13 2.50
CA LYS A 2 -28.96 26.79 2.62
C LYS A 2 -28.83 26.19 1.22
N LEU A 3 -27.62 25.93 0.75
CA LEU A 3 -27.38 25.05 -0.40
C LEU A 3 -26.63 23.81 0.06
N SER A 4 -27.23 22.69 -0.30
CA SER A 4 -27.10 21.36 0.27
C SER A 4 -25.86 20.63 -0.25
N LEU A 5 -25.26 19.85 0.65
CA LEU A 5 -24.11 18.93 0.49
C LEU A 5 -24.30 17.78 -0.54
N SER A 6 -25.29 17.85 -1.43
CA SER A 6 -25.74 16.69 -2.21
C SER A 6 -25.07 16.48 -3.57
N ASN A 7 -24.10 17.29 -3.97
CA ASN A 7 -23.55 17.24 -5.34
C ASN A 7 -22.13 16.66 -5.50
N THR A 8 -21.38 16.44 -4.41
CA THR A 8 -20.02 15.87 -4.51
C THR A 8 -20.01 14.34 -4.51
N ILE A 9 -21.13 13.69 -4.19
CA ILE A 9 -21.25 12.22 -4.08
C ILE A 9 -21.56 11.56 -5.44
N ARG A 10 -21.89 12.32 -6.49
CA ARG A 10 -22.35 11.78 -7.77
C ARG A 10 -21.28 11.60 -8.86
N THR A 11 -20.07 12.13 -8.68
CA THR A 11 -18.98 11.98 -9.67
C THR A 11 -18.00 10.85 -9.37
N ALA A 12 -18.13 10.16 -8.22
CA ALA A 12 -17.32 8.97 -7.90
C ALA A 12 -17.95 7.64 -8.35
N ALA A 13 -19.15 7.66 -8.94
CA ALA A 13 -19.95 6.47 -9.22
C ALA A 13 -19.80 5.87 -10.64
N LEU A 14 -18.80 6.27 -11.42
CA LEU A 14 -18.63 5.81 -12.82
C LEU A 14 -17.37 4.97 -13.11
N ALA A 15 -16.62 4.52 -12.10
CA ALA A 15 -15.46 3.64 -12.31
C ALA A 15 -15.56 2.27 -11.62
N SER A 16 -16.72 1.90 -11.06
CA SER A 16 -16.91 0.66 -10.29
C SER A 16 -17.57 -0.49 -11.09
N GLY A 17 -17.59 -0.39 -12.42
CA GLY A 17 -18.39 -1.26 -13.29
C GLY A 17 -17.71 -2.48 -13.92
N LEU A 18 -16.43 -2.78 -13.65
CA LEU A 18 -15.71 -3.80 -14.45
C LEU A 18 -14.90 -4.87 -13.70
N LEU A 19 -15.13 -5.10 -12.41
CA LEU A 19 -14.44 -6.18 -11.68
C LEU A 19 -15.32 -7.30 -11.09
N CYS A 20 -16.62 -7.34 -11.38
CA CYS A 20 -17.53 -8.35 -10.80
C CYS A 20 -18.10 -9.38 -11.79
N ALA A 21 -17.54 -9.56 -13.00
CA ALA A 21 -18.09 -10.48 -14.01
C ALA A 21 -17.17 -11.64 -14.43
N ALA A 22 -16.14 -12.00 -13.66
CA ALA A 22 -15.27 -13.15 -13.98
C ALA A 22 -15.53 -14.41 -13.12
N ALA A 23 -16.57 -14.42 -12.28
CA ALA A 23 -16.98 -15.61 -11.55
C ALA A 23 -17.96 -16.42 -12.41
N LEU A 24 -17.62 -17.69 -12.67
CA LEU A 24 -18.34 -18.72 -13.46
C LEU A 24 -17.91 -18.86 -14.93
N ILE A 25 -16.62 -19.18 -15.16
CA ILE A 25 -16.24 -19.98 -16.32
C ILE A 25 -15.99 -21.41 -15.78
N PRO A 26 -16.64 -22.46 -16.33
CA PRO A 26 -16.23 -23.83 -16.03
C PRO A 26 -14.79 -24.00 -16.51
N GLN A 27 -13.86 -24.23 -15.57
CA GLN A 27 -12.47 -24.51 -15.91
C GLN A 27 -12.41 -25.89 -16.58
N ALA A 28 -12.37 -25.89 -17.91
CA ALA A 28 -11.90 -27.03 -18.67
C ALA A 28 -10.49 -27.37 -18.17
N HIS A 29 -10.36 -28.51 -17.49
CA HIS A 29 -9.08 -29.08 -17.12
C HIS A 29 -8.40 -29.54 -18.41
N ALA A 30 -7.61 -28.66 -19.02
CA ALA A 30 -6.56 -29.11 -19.90
C ALA A 30 -5.51 -29.78 -19.00
N ALA A 31 -5.54 -31.11 -18.97
CA ALA A 31 -4.47 -31.94 -18.46
C ALA A 31 -3.25 -31.76 -19.38
N GLY A 32 -2.53 -30.66 -19.15
CA GLY A 32 -1.17 -30.46 -19.63
C GLY A 32 -0.23 -30.78 -18.48
N ASP A 33 0.66 -31.72 -18.73
CA ASP A 33 1.70 -32.23 -17.83
C ASP A 33 2.77 -31.13 -17.58
N ASP A 34 2.42 -30.06 -16.86
CA ASP A 34 3.29 -28.93 -16.53
C ASP A 34 3.68 -28.99 -15.06
N SER A 35 4.49 -30.00 -14.72
CA SER A 35 5.16 -30.19 -13.41
C SER A 35 6.15 -29.07 -13.04
N MET A 36 6.06 -27.90 -13.71
CA MET A 36 6.95 -26.75 -13.59
C MET A 36 6.23 -25.42 -13.33
N SER A 37 4.89 -25.41 -13.24
CA SER A 37 4.10 -24.22 -12.89
C SER A 37 3.72 -24.23 -11.41
N GLY A 38 3.94 -23.12 -10.70
CA GLY A 38 3.45 -22.91 -9.33
C GLY A 38 4.47 -22.30 -8.38
N ILE A 39 4.05 -22.12 -7.12
CA ILE A 39 4.91 -21.75 -5.99
C ILE A 39 4.89 -22.88 -4.97
N HIS A 40 6.05 -23.23 -4.41
CA HIS A 40 6.25 -24.38 -3.55
C HIS A 40 7.03 -23.99 -2.29
N ALA A 41 6.96 -24.82 -1.26
CA ALA A 41 7.76 -24.65 -0.06
C ALA A 41 9.27 -24.55 -0.42
N GLY A 42 9.93 -23.53 0.12
CA GLY A 42 11.34 -23.23 -0.15
C GLY A 42 11.57 -22.18 -1.25
N ASP A 43 10.57 -21.90 -2.09
CA ASP A 43 10.71 -20.92 -3.16
C ASP A 43 10.93 -19.51 -2.59
N VAL A 44 11.81 -18.76 -3.26
CA VAL A 44 11.99 -17.33 -3.01
C VAL A 44 11.37 -16.55 -4.16
N ILE A 45 10.42 -15.68 -3.83
CA ILE A 45 9.75 -14.82 -4.78
C ILE A 45 10.25 -13.39 -4.59
N VAL A 46 10.74 -12.79 -5.67
CA VAL A 46 11.15 -11.38 -5.70
C VAL A 46 10.19 -10.63 -6.61
N ARG A 47 9.56 -9.57 -6.11
CA ARG A 47 8.66 -8.71 -6.88
C ARG A 47 9.22 -7.30 -6.97
N LEU A 48 9.14 -6.71 -8.16
CA LEU A 48 9.41 -5.30 -8.39
C LEU A 48 8.13 -4.65 -8.93
N ARG A 49 7.62 -3.65 -8.21
CA ARG A 49 6.34 -3.01 -8.51
C ARG A 49 6.47 -1.51 -8.65
N ALA A 50 5.66 -0.93 -9.51
CA ALA A 50 5.32 0.48 -9.44
C ALA A 50 4.05 0.59 -8.59
N ILE A 51 4.14 1.35 -7.48
CA ILE A 51 3.03 1.53 -6.57
C ILE A 51 2.53 2.97 -6.61
N SER A 52 1.21 3.13 -6.56
CA SER A 52 0.54 4.41 -6.30
C SER A 52 0.08 4.43 -4.85
N ILE A 53 0.65 5.34 -4.06
CA ILE A 53 0.32 5.57 -2.66
C ILE A 53 -0.76 6.64 -2.60
N MET A 54 -1.93 6.29 -2.07
CA MET A 54 -3.08 7.19 -1.90
C MET A 54 -3.36 7.34 -0.40
N PRO A 55 -2.83 8.39 0.24
CA PRO A 55 -3.13 8.72 1.62
C PRO A 55 -4.63 8.93 1.86
N SER A 56 -5.14 8.39 2.97
CA SER A 56 -6.48 8.68 3.48
C SER A 56 -6.33 9.48 4.77
N VAL A 57 -6.01 10.77 4.62
CA VAL A 57 -5.56 11.61 5.72
C VAL A 57 -6.71 11.91 6.67
N SER A 58 -6.47 11.69 7.97
CA SER A 58 -7.31 12.21 9.04
C SER A 58 -6.45 12.86 10.12
N THR A 59 -6.91 13.99 10.65
CA THR A 59 -6.14 14.82 11.57
C THR A 59 -6.93 15.17 12.83
N THR A 60 -6.21 15.39 13.93
CA THR A 60 -6.78 15.82 15.21
C THR A 60 -6.11 17.10 15.71
N GLY A 61 -6.73 17.79 16.66
CA GLY A 61 -6.16 18.99 17.29
C GLY A 61 -6.08 20.19 16.34
N THR A 62 -5.00 20.96 16.42
CA THR A 62 -4.78 22.15 15.58
C THR A 62 -4.60 21.79 14.10
N LEU A 63 -4.21 20.55 13.78
CA LEU A 63 -4.07 20.10 12.39
C LEU A 63 -5.42 19.89 11.69
N SER A 64 -6.50 19.62 12.43
CA SER A 64 -7.83 19.48 11.84
C SER A 64 -8.43 20.82 11.44
N THR A 65 -8.13 21.89 12.19
CA THR A 65 -8.56 23.25 11.82
C THR A 65 -7.78 23.80 10.61
N LEU A 66 -6.57 23.27 10.37
CA LEU A 66 -5.71 23.64 9.25
C LEU A 66 -5.95 22.81 7.98
N ASN A 67 -6.90 21.87 7.96
CA ASN A 67 -7.18 20.99 6.81
C ASN A 67 -5.90 20.41 6.19
N THR A 68 -5.02 19.83 7.03
CA THR A 68 -3.75 19.27 6.55
C THR A 68 -3.96 18.05 5.66
N ASP A 69 -3.30 18.03 4.50
CA ASP A 69 -3.39 16.96 3.49
C ASP A 69 -1.99 16.49 3.05
N VAL A 70 -1.95 15.30 2.43
CA VAL A 70 -0.74 14.61 1.97
C VAL A 70 -0.92 14.19 0.51
N ASN A 71 0.03 14.53 -0.36
CA ASN A 71 -0.07 14.19 -1.77
C ASN A 71 0.10 12.68 -2.06
N ASN A 72 -0.47 12.24 -3.19
CA ASN A 72 -0.20 10.92 -3.75
C ASN A 72 1.23 10.84 -4.30
N ALA A 73 1.81 9.64 -4.29
CA ALA A 73 3.14 9.38 -4.84
C ALA A 73 3.17 8.09 -5.64
N ILE A 74 3.90 8.09 -6.77
CA ILE A 74 4.21 6.88 -7.52
C ILE A 74 5.68 6.56 -7.31
N VAL A 75 5.97 5.38 -6.78
CA VAL A 75 7.34 4.96 -6.42
C VAL A 75 7.58 3.50 -6.76
N PRO A 76 8.85 3.08 -6.95
CA PRO A 76 9.18 1.67 -7.01
C PRO A 76 9.07 1.02 -5.62
N GLU A 77 8.62 -0.22 -5.59
CA GLU A 77 8.53 -1.10 -4.42
C GLU A 77 9.22 -2.43 -4.73
N LEU A 78 9.97 -2.94 -3.76
CA LEU A 78 10.63 -4.24 -3.79
C LEU A 78 10.02 -5.13 -2.71
N ASP A 79 9.63 -6.33 -3.10
CA ASP A 79 9.12 -7.33 -2.17
C ASP A 79 9.88 -8.63 -2.27
N LEU A 80 10.07 -9.24 -1.11
CA LEU A 80 10.76 -10.50 -0.93
C LEU A 80 9.81 -11.43 -0.19
N THR A 81 9.36 -12.50 -0.84
CA THR A 81 8.54 -13.53 -0.20
C THR A 81 9.30 -14.83 -0.12
N TYR A 82 9.32 -15.44 1.07
CA TYR A 82 9.80 -16.79 1.26
C TYR A 82 8.63 -17.73 1.51
N MET A 83 8.47 -18.75 0.68
CA MET A 83 7.39 -19.72 0.78
C MET A 83 7.72 -20.76 1.85
N ILE A 84 7.09 -20.65 3.02
CA ILE A 84 7.24 -21.62 4.12
C ILE A 84 6.44 -22.91 3.85
N ARG A 85 5.38 -22.83 3.05
CA ARG A 85 4.60 -23.95 2.51
C ARG A 85 4.16 -23.60 1.09
N ASP A 86 3.65 -24.57 0.34
CA ASP A 86 3.21 -24.35 -1.04
C ASP A 86 2.18 -23.20 -1.18
N TYR A 87 1.29 -23.04 -0.20
CA TYR A 87 0.27 -21.99 -0.18
C TYR A 87 0.55 -20.85 0.81
N LEU A 88 1.66 -20.87 1.53
CA LEU A 88 1.92 -19.94 2.63
C LEU A 88 3.32 -19.34 2.52
N GLY A 89 3.42 -18.01 2.50
CA GLY A 89 4.69 -17.29 2.42
C GLY A 89 4.80 -16.18 3.46
N VAL A 90 6.02 -15.81 3.80
CA VAL A 90 6.33 -14.60 4.57
C VAL A 90 6.89 -13.57 3.61
N GLU A 91 6.22 -12.42 3.50
CA GLU A 91 6.60 -11.32 2.62
C GLU A 91 7.17 -10.15 3.42
N LEU A 92 8.31 -9.63 2.96
CA LEU A 92 8.86 -8.35 3.37
C LEU A 92 8.75 -7.37 2.21
N ILE A 93 8.03 -6.27 2.44
CA ILE A 93 7.83 -5.17 1.49
C ILE A 93 8.74 -4.01 1.86
N LEU A 94 9.43 -3.45 0.87
CA LEU A 94 10.31 -2.30 1.00
C LEU A 94 10.02 -1.27 -0.09
N GLY A 95 9.79 -0.02 0.30
CA GLY A 95 9.62 1.09 -0.62
C GLY A 95 9.91 2.41 0.09
N THR A 96 10.48 3.38 -0.62
CA THR A 96 10.70 4.73 -0.08
C THR A 96 9.92 5.73 -0.90
N SER A 97 9.26 6.67 -0.23
CA SER A 97 8.52 7.75 -0.87
C SER A 97 8.81 9.08 -0.22
N ARG A 98 8.59 10.17 -0.97
CA ARG A 98 8.60 11.52 -0.43
C ARG A 98 7.23 12.13 -0.61
N HIS A 99 6.68 12.63 0.49
CA HIS A 99 5.39 13.27 0.51
C HIS A 99 5.51 14.73 0.92
N GLN A 100 4.71 15.58 0.29
CA GLN A 100 4.54 16.99 0.58
C GLN A 100 3.24 17.16 1.37
N LEU A 101 3.33 17.88 2.48
CA LEU A 101 2.21 18.22 3.33
C LEU A 101 1.75 19.64 2.99
N THR A 102 0.44 19.82 2.88
CA THR A 102 -0.19 21.12 2.67
C THR A 102 -1.20 21.41 3.77
N SER A 103 -1.55 22.68 3.93
CA SER A 103 -2.54 23.15 4.89
C SER A 103 -3.26 24.39 4.37
N SER A 104 -4.30 24.85 5.06
CA SER A 104 -5.04 26.07 4.75
C SER A 104 -4.19 27.34 4.79
N ILE A 105 -3.05 27.31 5.50
CA ILE A 105 -2.09 28.42 5.58
C ILE A 105 -0.97 28.32 4.55
N GLY A 106 -1.00 27.31 3.67
CA GLY A 106 0.00 27.08 2.63
C GLY A 106 0.76 25.74 2.76
N PRO A 107 1.80 25.54 1.92
CA PRO A 107 2.61 24.33 1.95
C PRO A 107 3.41 24.24 3.25
N LEU A 108 3.39 23.07 3.89
CA LEU A 108 4.14 22.80 5.11
C LEU A 108 5.53 22.22 4.80
N GLY A 109 5.79 21.77 3.58
CA GLY A 109 7.05 21.13 3.19
C GLY A 109 6.93 19.61 3.10
N GLY A 110 8.07 18.91 3.09
CA GLY A 110 8.11 17.49 2.73
C GLY A 110 8.82 16.60 3.73
N VAL A 111 8.37 15.35 3.77
CA VAL A 111 8.93 14.28 4.61
C VAL A 111 9.13 13.01 3.77
N ASN A 112 10.21 12.28 4.03
CA ASN A 112 10.41 10.96 3.45
C ASN A 112 9.80 9.89 4.35
N VAL A 113 9.24 8.86 3.73
CA VAL A 113 8.55 7.76 4.38
C VAL A 113 9.14 6.45 3.88
N LEU A 114 9.57 5.60 4.82
CA LEU A 114 10.04 4.25 4.57
C LEU A 114 9.18 3.31 5.43
N PRO A 115 8.22 2.56 4.87
CA PRO A 115 7.31 1.70 5.62
C PRO A 115 7.62 0.20 5.42
N PRO A 116 8.73 -0.35 5.97
CA PRO A 116 8.96 -1.79 5.94
C PRO A 116 7.76 -2.53 6.53
N THR A 117 7.22 -3.46 5.76
CA THR A 117 6.00 -4.19 6.11
C THR A 117 6.26 -5.68 6.00
N LEU A 118 5.97 -6.41 7.07
CA LEU A 118 6.11 -7.85 7.15
C LEU A 118 4.72 -8.49 7.17
N LEU A 119 4.44 -9.38 6.22
CA LEU A 119 3.13 -9.99 6.01
C LEU A 119 3.25 -11.50 5.97
N LEU A 120 2.25 -12.18 6.50
CA LEU A 120 1.99 -13.58 6.19
C LEU A 120 1.01 -13.63 5.02
N GLN A 121 1.37 -14.30 3.93
CA GLN A 121 0.60 -14.41 2.70
C GLN A 121 0.06 -15.81 2.48
N TYR A 122 -1.25 -15.91 2.24
CA TYR A 122 -1.90 -17.15 1.82
C TYR A 122 -2.27 -17.08 0.33
N HIS A 123 -1.84 -18.08 -0.44
CA HIS A 123 -2.09 -18.20 -1.87
C HIS A 123 -3.13 -19.30 -2.14
N PHE A 124 -4.25 -18.94 -2.76
CA PHE A 124 -5.40 -19.85 -2.93
C PHE A 124 -5.18 -20.92 -4.00
N ASN A 125 -4.36 -20.64 -5.01
CA ASN A 125 -4.17 -21.50 -6.17
C ASN A 125 -2.68 -21.67 -6.52
N HIS A 126 -1.87 -22.11 -5.55
CA HIS A 126 -0.41 -22.10 -5.66
C HIS A 126 0.16 -22.78 -6.92
N ALA A 127 -0.43 -23.87 -7.40
CA ALA A 127 0.00 -24.59 -8.61
C ALA A 127 -0.55 -23.97 -9.92
N GLY A 128 -1.53 -23.07 -9.82
CA GLY A 128 -2.21 -22.51 -10.97
C GLY A 128 -1.44 -21.38 -11.66
N ARG A 129 -1.81 -21.14 -12.92
CA ARG A 129 -1.32 -19.99 -13.70
C ARG A 129 -1.75 -18.65 -13.09
N VAL A 130 -2.96 -18.57 -12.55
CA VAL A 130 -3.49 -17.40 -11.86
C VAL A 130 -3.55 -17.71 -10.37
N ARG A 131 -2.83 -16.95 -9.56
CA ARG A 131 -2.67 -17.17 -8.12
C ARG A 131 -3.14 -15.95 -7.34
N PRO A 132 -4.43 -15.90 -6.99
CA PRO A 132 -4.92 -14.93 -6.02
C PRO A 132 -4.26 -15.19 -4.66
N TYR A 133 -4.00 -14.13 -3.90
CA TYR A 133 -3.48 -14.22 -2.55
C TYR A 133 -4.03 -13.10 -1.66
N VAL A 134 -3.97 -13.35 -0.35
CA VAL A 134 -4.24 -12.36 0.69
C VAL A 134 -3.11 -12.38 1.71
N GLY A 135 -2.83 -11.22 2.31
CA GLY A 135 -1.78 -11.04 3.29
C GLY A 135 -2.25 -10.22 4.47
N ALA A 136 -1.72 -10.53 5.65
CA ALA A 136 -1.93 -9.76 6.87
C ALA A 136 -0.66 -9.75 7.72
N GLY A 137 -0.42 -8.64 8.41
CA GLY A 137 0.80 -8.50 9.19
C GLY A 137 0.99 -7.11 9.79
N LEU A 138 2.25 -6.72 9.90
CA LEU A 138 2.69 -5.57 10.68
C LEU A 138 3.56 -4.64 9.83
N ASN A 139 3.35 -3.35 10.03
CA ASN A 139 4.09 -2.28 9.42
C ASN A 139 4.85 -1.49 10.49
N TYR A 140 6.11 -1.18 10.20
CA TYR A 140 6.89 -0.20 10.94
C TYR A 140 7.25 0.93 9.99
N THR A 141 6.62 2.08 10.12
CA THR A 141 6.93 3.25 9.28
C THR A 141 7.97 4.13 9.92
N LEU A 142 9.04 4.44 9.18
CA LEU A 142 10.06 5.41 9.55
C LEU A 142 9.86 6.70 8.74
N PHE A 143 9.68 7.82 9.44
CA PHE A 143 9.67 9.16 8.88
C PHE A 143 11.06 9.79 9.03
N TYR A 144 11.64 10.24 7.93
CA TYR A 144 12.99 10.80 7.91
C TYR A 144 13.09 11.98 6.94
N ASN A 145 14.23 12.70 6.98
CA ASN A 145 14.45 13.90 6.18
C ASN A 145 13.29 14.91 6.28
N ASN A 146 12.87 15.18 7.52
CA ASN A 146 11.75 16.05 7.82
C ASN A 146 12.09 17.52 7.51
N GLY A 147 11.45 18.08 6.49
CA GLY A 147 11.56 19.48 6.09
C GLY A 147 10.26 20.25 6.32
N LEU A 148 9.52 19.95 7.40
CA LEU A 148 8.24 20.58 7.70
C LEU A 148 8.42 21.91 8.44
N HIS A 149 7.68 22.93 8.00
CA HIS A 149 7.64 24.27 8.57
C HIS A 149 6.22 24.83 8.60
N ALA A 150 5.89 25.58 9.66
CA ALA A 150 4.64 26.33 9.78
C ALA A 150 4.96 27.74 10.29
N GLY A 151 4.55 28.77 9.55
CA GLY A 151 4.84 30.17 9.93
C GLY A 151 6.34 30.47 10.08
N GLY A 152 7.19 29.79 9.30
CA GLY A 152 8.66 29.94 9.36
C GLY A 152 9.35 29.16 10.48
N GLN A 153 8.59 28.46 11.34
CA GLN A 153 9.14 27.63 12.42
C GLN A 153 9.14 26.14 12.04
N PRO A 154 10.17 25.36 12.42
CA PRO A 154 10.24 23.94 12.10
C PRO A 154 9.18 23.14 12.88
N VAL A 155 8.44 22.28 12.17
CA VAL A 155 7.47 21.35 12.74
C VAL A 155 8.18 20.02 12.99
N SER A 156 8.16 19.57 14.24
CA SER A 156 8.69 18.26 14.63
C SER A 156 7.61 17.20 14.53
N ILE A 157 7.97 16.01 14.05
CA ILE A 157 7.09 14.85 13.96
C ILE A 157 7.72 13.66 14.68
N ARG A 158 6.90 12.75 15.20
CA ARG A 158 7.39 11.45 15.66
C ARG A 158 7.95 10.69 14.45
N ASN A 159 9.19 10.24 14.58
CA ASN A 159 9.93 9.63 13.48
C ASN A 159 9.53 8.18 13.17
N HIS A 160 8.66 7.57 13.95
CA HIS A 160 8.22 6.20 13.72
C HIS A 160 6.73 6.00 14.01
N SER A 161 6.15 5.01 13.32
CA SER A 161 4.79 4.51 13.54
C SER A 161 4.81 3.00 13.46
N PHE A 162 3.95 2.36 14.26
CA PHE A 162 3.69 0.95 14.16
C PHE A 162 2.20 0.72 13.94
N GLY A 163 1.84 -0.21 13.07
CA GLY A 163 0.45 -0.51 12.78
C GLY A 163 0.25 -1.81 12.02
N PRO A 164 -0.98 -2.30 11.93
CA PRO A 164 -1.30 -3.44 11.09
C PRO A 164 -1.17 -3.10 9.61
N ALA A 165 -1.08 -4.15 8.79
CA ALA A 165 -1.18 -4.06 7.33
C ALA A 165 -1.99 -5.24 6.78
N LEU A 166 -2.77 -4.96 5.74
CA LEU A 166 -3.51 -5.96 4.96
C LEU A 166 -3.16 -5.80 3.48
N GLN A 167 -3.21 -6.90 2.76
CA GLN A 167 -2.92 -6.95 1.33
C GLN A 167 -3.82 -7.98 0.65
N ALA A 168 -4.17 -7.71 -0.60
CA ALA A 168 -4.73 -8.69 -1.51
C ALA A 168 -4.13 -8.48 -2.90
N GLY A 169 -3.88 -9.55 -3.64
CA GLY A 169 -3.31 -9.44 -4.98
C GLY A 169 -3.51 -10.70 -5.81
N VAL A 170 -2.98 -10.64 -7.02
CA VAL A 170 -3.01 -11.73 -7.97
C VAL A 170 -1.69 -11.78 -8.75
N ASP A 171 -1.10 -12.97 -8.79
CA ASP A 171 0.01 -13.29 -9.69
C ASP A 171 -0.53 -14.01 -10.93
N VAL A 172 -0.04 -13.64 -12.11
CA VAL A 172 -0.36 -14.33 -13.37
C VAL A 172 0.94 -14.81 -14.02
N GLN A 173 1.12 -16.12 -14.09
CA GLN A 173 2.30 -16.75 -14.64
C GLN A 173 2.42 -16.49 -16.14
N VAL A 174 3.60 -16.01 -16.55
CA VAL A 174 3.95 -15.70 -17.95
C VAL A 174 4.92 -16.74 -18.52
N THR A 175 5.96 -17.10 -17.75
CA THR A 175 6.94 -18.15 -18.11
C THR A 175 7.10 -19.14 -16.95
N LYS A 176 8.09 -20.02 -16.93
CA LYS A 176 8.32 -20.95 -15.79
C LYS A 176 8.71 -20.25 -14.48
N THR A 177 9.35 -19.08 -14.57
CA THR A 177 9.88 -18.33 -13.42
C THR A 177 9.32 -16.91 -13.31
N LEU A 178 8.90 -16.31 -14.43
CA LEU A 178 8.37 -14.94 -14.47
C LEU A 178 6.85 -14.89 -14.44
N PHE A 179 6.32 -13.97 -13.64
CA PHE A 179 4.90 -13.66 -13.55
C PHE A 179 4.69 -12.14 -13.47
N VAL A 180 3.48 -11.70 -13.80
CA VAL A 180 3.04 -10.32 -13.54
C VAL A 180 2.22 -10.29 -12.26
N ASN A 181 2.31 -9.20 -11.51
CA ASN A 181 1.60 -9.02 -10.24
C ASN A 181 0.74 -7.75 -10.28
N ALA A 182 -0.44 -7.85 -9.69
CA ALA A 182 -1.28 -6.71 -9.34
C ALA A 182 -1.74 -6.85 -7.90
N ASP A 183 -1.69 -5.78 -7.11
CA ASP A 183 -2.08 -5.84 -5.70
C ASP A 183 -2.63 -4.52 -5.15
N ILE A 184 -3.33 -4.66 -4.03
CA ILE A 184 -3.83 -3.57 -3.21
C ILE A 184 -3.47 -3.81 -1.76
N LYS A 185 -3.01 -2.77 -1.08
CA LYS A 185 -2.59 -2.81 0.32
C LYS A 185 -3.30 -1.71 1.10
N LYS A 186 -3.64 -2.02 2.36
CA LYS A 186 -4.04 -1.04 3.37
C LYS A 186 -3.02 -1.09 4.49
N ILE A 187 -2.39 0.03 4.77
CA ILE A 187 -1.41 0.15 5.85
C ILE A 187 -1.94 1.18 6.83
N TRP A 188 -1.92 0.87 8.12
CA TRP A 188 -2.28 1.82 9.16
C TRP A 188 -1.03 2.46 9.72
N MET A 189 -0.95 3.78 9.65
CA MET A 189 0.22 4.54 10.10
C MET A 189 -0.18 5.96 10.50
N HIS A 190 0.47 6.46 11.55
CA HIS A 190 0.20 7.77 12.10
C HIS A 190 1.47 8.43 12.66
N THR A 191 1.51 9.74 12.70
CA THR A 191 2.58 10.48 13.38
C THR A 191 1.99 11.63 14.19
N ASP A 192 2.60 11.93 15.33
CA ASP A 192 2.24 13.07 16.17
C ASP A 192 3.14 14.25 15.80
N ALA A 193 2.56 15.42 15.52
CA ALA A 193 3.29 16.63 15.17
C ALA A 193 3.29 17.65 16.33
N SER A 194 4.35 18.44 16.43
CA SER A 194 4.54 19.47 17.43
C SER A 194 5.32 20.67 16.89
N LEU A 195 5.08 21.85 17.46
CA LEU A 195 5.78 23.09 17.11
C LEU A 195 6.35 23.72 18.39
N GLY A 196 7.67 23.87 18.46
CA GLY A 196 8.33 24.42 19.65
C GLY A 196 8.02 23.63 20.95
N GLY A 197 7.81 22.31 20.83
CA GLY A 197 7.44 21.44 21.95
C GLY A 197 5.94 21.41 22.28
N GLN A 198 5.12 22.26 21.64
CA GLN A 198 3.67 22.23 21.82
C GLN A 198 3.01 21.25 20.84
N PRO A 199 2.14 20.34 21.30
CA PRO A 199 1.50 19.35 20.44
C PRO A 199 0.53 20.04 19.47
N LEU A 200 0.70 19.80 18.16
CA LEU A 200 -0.23 20.24 17.12
C LEU A 200 -1.36 19.23 16.91
N GLY A 201 -1.08 17.95 17.16
CA GLY A 201 -2.03 16.86 17.01
C GLY A 201 -1.45 15.68 16.26
N ARG A 202 -2.32 14.71 15.94
CA ARG A 202 -1.96 13.50 15.20
C ARG A 202 -2.37 13.62 13.73
N VAL A 203 -1.51 13.14 12.85
CA VAL A 203 -1.79 12.91 11.44
C VAL A 203 -1.82 11.40 11.21
N SER A 204 -3.00 10.86 10.96
CA SER A 204 -3.18 9.48 10.49
C SER A 204 -3.20 9.51 8.96
N ILE A 205 -2.28 8.77 8.33
CA ILE A 205 -2.10 8.75 6.87
C ILE A 205 -2.87 7.59 6.26
N ASP A 206 -2.89 6.44 6.95
CA ASP A 206 -3.59 5.20 6.61
C ASP A 206 -3.74 4.94 5.09
N PRO A 207 -2.64 4.85 4.32
CA PRO A 207 -2.73 4.86 2.87
C PRO A 207 -3.35 3.58 2.32
N VAL A 208 -4.07 3.73 1.19
CA VAL A 208 -4.36 2.64 0.27
C VAL A 208 -3.28 2.67 -0.81
N VAL A 209 -2.59 1.56 -1.01
CA VAL A 209 -1.52 1.43 -2.00
C VAL A 209 -1.97 0.46 -3.09
N VAL A 210 -1.86 0.84 -4.36
CA VAL A 210 -2.16 -0.04 -5.49
C VAL A 210 -0.88 -0.25 -6.28
N GLY A 211 -0.53 -1.51 -6.55
CA GLY A 211 0.70 -1.91 -7.21
C GLY A 211 0.45 -2.69 -8.50
N LEU A 212 1.32 -2.46 -9.48
CA LEU A 212 1.46 -3.29 -10.68
C LEU A 212 2.94 -3.56 -10.92
N GLY A 213 3.29 -4.78 -11.28
CA GLY A 213 4.68 -5.12 -11.48
C GLY A 213 4.94 -6.51 -12.04
N VAL A 214 6.20 -6.92 -11.90
CA VAL A 214 6.70 -8.22 -12.33
C VAL A 214 7.34 -8.91 -11.14
N GLY A 215 7.31 -10.24 -11.15
CA GLY A 215 8.02 -11.03 -10.18
C GLY A 215 8.73 -12.23 -10.79
N MET A 216 9.75 -12.68 -10.08
CA MET A 216 10.53 -13.85 -10.41
C MET A 216 10.53 -14.79 -9.21
N ARG A 217 10.38 -16.08 -9.49
CA ARG A 217 10.51 -17.17 -8.53
C ARG A 217 11.86 -17.86 -8.72
N PHE A 218 12.53 -18.15 -7.61
CA PHE A 218 13.80 -18.86 -7.51
C PHE A 218 13.64 -20.13 -6.69
#